data_AF-A0A9N9J555-F1
#
_entry.id   AF-A0A9N9J555-F1
#
_cell.length_a   1.000
_cell.length_b   1.000
_cell.length_c   1.000
_cell.angle_alpha   90.00
_cell.angle_beta   90.00
_cell.angle_gamma   90.00
#
_symmetry.space_group_name_H-M   'P 1'
#
loop_
_entity.id
_entity.type
_entity.pdbx_description
1 polymer ?
#
loop_
_entity_poly.entity_id
_entity_poly.type
_entity_poly.pdbx_seq_one_letter_code
_entity_poly.pdbx_strand_id
1 'polypeptide(L)'
;MPTSLNLNISEQSSKSEEILLQDLSTYKNKCIFYNNFPYIRAMYRTGSRDFWKTYKVIKLGYYLPVSKFTRKISYQIPNNYEIKTNLAGLTVRCKTQYQQAGNINYTISWINSYGNTVSSDSTISASNVGVKFLMDISRMEAPNHGKHPYIELKFNSQKKKRIKLAAKDLNIQTAELFCNHQFVNLLGNNIVRLESAKLKIANTDITLDYQLKNEN
;
A
#
# COMPACT_ATOMS: atom_id res chain seq x y z
N MET A 1 -50.29 -26.75 -5.36
CA MET A 1 -50.03 -25.96 -6.58
C MET A 1 -49.26 -24.71 -6.18
N PRO A 2 -48.02 -24.50 -6.61
CA PRO A 2 -47.30 -23.26 -6.31
C PRO A 2 -47.52 -22.24 -7.43
N THR A 3 -48.01 -21.06 -7.03
CA THR A 3 -48.15 -19.88 -7.89
C THR A 3 -46.77 -19.34 -8.26
N SER A 4 -46.48 -19.28 -9.56
CA SER A 4 -45.28 -18.70 -10.13
C SER A 4 -45.31 -17.17 -10.03
N LEU A 5 -44.33 -16.59 -9.32
CA LEU A 5 -44.04 -15.16 -9.40
C LEU A 5 -43.09 -14.92 -10.58
N ASN A 6 -43.68 -14.46 -11.68
CA ASN A 6 -42.99 -13.91 -12.83
C ASN A 6 -42.24 -12.63 -12.41
N LEU A 7 -40.92 -12.64 -12.43
CA LEU A 7 -40.10 -11.43 -12.33
C LEU A 7 -39.78 -10.95 -13.75
N ASN A 8 -40.58 -9.98 -14.18
CA ASN A 8 -40.42 -9.24 -15.42
C ASN A 8 -39.14 -8.40 -15.31
N ILE A 9 -38.06 -8.80 -15.99
CA ILE A 9 -36.82 -8.01 -16.08
C ILE A 9 -37.03 -7.00 -17.22
N SER A 10 -37.51 -5.80 -16.87
CA SER A 10 -37.44 -4.64 -17.75
C SER A 10 -36.04 -4.04 -17.67
N GLU A 11 -35.43 -3.83 -18.83
CA GLU A 11 -34.21 -3.05 -19.04
C GLU A 11 -34.26 -1.71 -18.29
N GLN A 12 -33.29 -1.49 -17.39
CA GLN A 12 -32.98 -0.14 -16.93
C GLN A 12 -31.47 0.10 -16.90
N SER A 13 -31.04 0.80 -17.94
CA SER A 13 -30.17 1.98 -17.93
C SER A 13 -28.84 1.88 -17.18
N SER A 14 -27.75 1.92 -17.97
CA SER A 14 -26.37 2.16 -17.54
C SER A 14 -26.24 3.45 -16.72
N LYS A 15 -26.29 3.33 -15.40
CA LYS A 15 -25.78 4.33 -14.47
C LYS A 15 -24.56 3.70 -13.80
N SER A 16 -23.38 4.25 -14.08
CA SER A 16 -22.19 4.00 -13.27
C SER A 16 -22.52 4.45 -11.85
N GLU A 17 -22.86 3.49 -10.99
CA GLU A 17 -23.03 3.74 -9.56
C GLU A 17 -21.65 4.11 -9.02
N GLU A 18 -21.44 5.41 -8.79
CA GLU A 18 -20.40 5.89 -7.88
C GLU A 18 -20.75 5.36 -6.50
N ILE A 19 -20.28 4.15 -6.19
CA ILE A 19 -20.22 3.71 -4.80
C ILE A 19 -19.11 4.53 -4.18
N LEU A 20 -19.49 5.68 -3.61
CA LEU A 20 -18.67 6.44 -2.69
C LEU A 20 -18.47 5.56 -1.44
N LEU A 21 -17.56 4.60 -1.56
CA LEU A 21 -17.06 3.81 -0.43
C LEU A 21 -16.38 4.82 0.50
N GLN A 22 -17.15 5.26 1.50
CA GLN A 22 -16.82 6.10 2.64
C GLN A 22 -15.52 6.89 2.51
N ASP A 23 -15.65 8.22 2.56
CA ASP A 23 -14.55 9.14 2.79
C ASP A 23 -13.47 8.50 3.70
N LEU A 24 -12.35 8.11 3.09
CA LEU A 24 -11.13 7.67 3.77
C LEU A 24 -10.45 8.85 4.50
N SER A 25 -11.24 9.80 5.00
CA SER A 25 -10.86 11.16 5.40
C SER A 25 -10.02 11.25 6.67
N THR A 26 -9.65 10.14 7.29
CA THR A 26 -8.79 10.16 8.49
C THR A 26 -7.31 9.93 8.23
N TYR A 27 -6.87 9.63 7.00
CA TYR A 27 -5.44 9.50 6.70
C TYR A 27 -5.09 10.14 5.36
N LYS A 28 -3.91 10.77 5.30
CA LYS A 28 -3.30 11.54 4.17
C LYS A 28 -3.35 10.91 2.76
N ASN A 29 -3.92 9.71 2.56
CA ASN A 29 -4.05 9.03 1.28
C ASN A 29 -5.52 8.61 1.05
N LYS A 30 -6.26 9.39 0.25
CA LYS A 30 -7.63 9.07 -0.19
C LYS A 30 -7.58 8.01 -1.30
N CYS A 31 -8.41 6.98 -1.22
CA CYS A 31 -8.61 6.00 -2.29
C CYS A 31 -10.06 6.06 -2.77
N ILE A 32 -10.30 6.23 -4.07
CA ILE A 32 -11.65 6.27 -4.65
C ILE A 32 -11.78 5.08 -5.60
N PHE A 33 -12.92 4.38 -5.54
CA PHE A 33 -13.22 3.25 -6.42
C PHE A 33 -14.36 3.61 -7.36
N TYR A 34 -14.19 3.30 -8.64
CA TYR A 34 -15.21 3.42 -9.67
C TYR A 34 -15.54 2.02 -10.16
N ASN A 35 -16.79 1.61 -9.97
CA ASN A 35 -17.26 0.28 -10.34
C ASN A 35 -17.93 0.32 -11.72
N ASN A 36 -17.25 -0.22 -12.73
CA ASN A 36 -17.74 -0.35 -14.09
C ASN A 36 -17.61 -1.82 -14.51
N PHE A 37 -18.39 -2.70 -13.87
CA PHE A 37 -18.31 -4.16 -14.04
C PHE A 37 -18.19 -4.55 -15.54
N PRO A 38 -17.24 -5.43 -15.91
CA PRO A 38 -16.37 -6.24 -15.06
C PRO A 38 -15.08 -5.54 -14.60
N TYR A 39 -14.95 -4.22 -14.75
CA TYR A 39 -13.78 -3.45 -14.37
C TYR A 39 -14.01 -2.62 -13.11
N ILE A 40 -13.00 -2.59 -12.25
CA ILE A 40 -12.94 -1.69 -11.10
C ILE A 40 -11.73 -0.78 -11.32
N ARG A 41 -11.92 0.52 -11.25
CA ARG A 41 -10.82 1.50 -11.25
C ARG A 41 -10.63 2.04 -9.85
N ALA A 42 -9.41 2.02 -9.35
CA ALA A 42 -9.05 2.64 -8.08
C ALA A 42 -8.09 3.80 -8.32
N MET A 43 -8.42 4.96 -7.77
CA MET A 43 -7.55 6.13 -7.73
C MET A 43 -6.97 6.28 -6.33
N TYR A 44 -5.65 6.29 -6.22
CA TYR A 44 -4.91 6.52 -4.98
C TYR A 44 -4.25 7.89 -5.03
N ARG A 45 -4.54 8.76 -4.06
CA ARG A 45 -3.80 10.01 -3.89
C ARG A 45 -2.63 9.80 -2.94
N THR A 46 -1.42 10.09 -3.38
CA THR A 46 -0.21 10.09 -2.55
C THR A 46 0.49 11.43 -2.71
N GLY A 47 0.46 12.26 -1.66
CA GLY A 47 0.88 13.66 -1.76
C GLY A 47 -0.02 14.42 -2.73
N SER A 48 0.57 15.09 -3.72
CA SER A 48 -0.13 15.84 -4.77
C SER A 48 -0.39 15.03 -6.05
N ARG A 49 -0.03 13.74 -6.09
CA ARG A 49 -0.14 12.90 -7.29
C ARG A 49 -1.24 11.85 -7.14
N ASP A 50 -1.98 11.68 -8.22
CA ASP A 50 -3.02 10.67 -8.35
C ASP A 50 -2.51 9.48 -9.19
N PHE A 51 -2.70 8.28 -8.66
CA PHE A 51 -2.30 7.03 -9.29
C PHE A 51 -3.52 6.17 -9.54
N TRP A 52 -3.64 5.66 -10.77
CA TRP A 52 -4.77 4.84 -11.17
C TRP A 52 -4.35 3.38 -11.28
N LYS A 53 -5.20 2.48 -10.77
CA LYS A 53 -5.11 1.05 -11.02
C LYS A 53 -6.42 0.54 -11.55
N THR A 54 -6.33 -0.33 -12.55
CA THR A 54 -7.49 -1.02 -13.11
C THR A 54 -7.43 -2.49 -12.75
N TYR A 55 -8.55 -3.03 -12.32
CA TYR A 55 -8.75 -4.43 -11.99
C TYR A 55 -9.88 -4.96 -12.87
N LYS A 56 -9.66 -6.09 -13.54
CA LYS A 56 -10.71 -6.84 -14.23
C LYS A 56 -11.16 -7.97 -13.34
N VAL A 57 -12.42 -7.97 -12.93
CA VAL A 57 -13.05 -9.09 -12.21
C VAL A 57 -13.18 -10.26 -13.17
N ILE A 58 -12.60 -11.40 -12.78
CA ILE A 58 -12.69 -12.66 -13.53
C ILE A 58 -13.77 -13.54 -12.89
N LYS A 59 -13.83 -13.58 -11.56
CA LYS A 59 -14.86 -14.28 -10.78
C LYS A 59 -15.21 -13.48 -9.54
N LEU A 60 -16.51 -13.31 -9.28
CA LEU A 60 -17.02 -12.65 -8.07
C LEU A 60 -16.87 -13.54 -6.82
N GLY A 61 -16.83 -14.86 -6.99
CA GLY A 61 -16.81 -15.77 -5.85
C GLY A 61 -18.12 -15.73 -5.06
N TYR A 62 -18.06 -16.11 -3.79
CA TYR A 62 -19.21 -16.05 -2.88
C TYR A 62 -18.75 -15.86 -1.43
N TYR A 63 -19.56 -15.22 -0.61
CA TYR A 63 -19.29 -15.05 0.81
C TYR A 63 -19.72 -16.29 1.58
N LEU A 64 -18.85 -16.82 2.44
CA LEU A 64 -19.22 -17.90 3.36
C LEU A 64 -20.07 -17.34 4.52
N PRO A 65 -20.97 -18.16 5.10
CA PRO A 65 -21.74 -17.77 6.29
C PRO A 65 -20.83 -17.31 7.44
N VAL A 66 -19.68 -17.98 7.61
CA VAL A 66 -18.61 -17.58 8.53
C VAL A 66 -17.44 -17.04 7.71
N SER A 67 -17.49 -15.75 7.38
CA SER A 67 -16.45 -15.07 6.59
C SER A 67 -15.42 -14.38 7.48
N LYS A 68 -14.21 -14.21 6.93
CA LYS A 68 -13.16 -13.38 7.54
C LYS A 68 -13.26 -11.99 6.94
N PHE A 69 -12.86 -11.01 7.71
CA PHE A 69 -12.97 -9.60 7.35
C PHE A 69 -11.59 -8.98 7.15
N THR A 70 -11.53 -7.96 6.29
CA THR A 70 -10.34 -7.12 6.14
C THR A 70 -10.14 -6.26 7.38
N ARG A 71 -8.88 -6.11 7.85
CA ARG A 71 -8.59 -5.50 9.16
C ARG A 71 -9.01 -4.04 9.31
N LYS A 72 -8.95 -3.23 8.25
CA LYS A 72 -9.13 -1.77 8.32
C LYS A 72 -10.55 -1.29 8.03
N ILE A 73 -11.19 -1.93 7.05
CA ILE A 73 -12.46 -1.51 6.48
C ILE A 73 -13.55 -2.56 6.71
N SER A 74 -13.21 -3.68 7.35
CA SER A 74 -14.13 -4.74 7.75
C SER A 74 -15.05 -5.23 6.62
N TYR A 75 -14.56 -5.28 5.38
CA TYR A 75 -15.25 -5.99 4.31
C TYR A 75 -15.03 -7.49 4.41
N GLN A 76 -16.09 -8.25 4.18
CA GLN A 76 -16.03 -9.70 4.04
C GLN A 76 -15.10 -10.07 2.89
N ILE A 77 -14.35 -11.16 3.07
CA ILE A 77 -13.47 -11.69 2.04
C ILE A 77 -14.23 -12.82 1.32
N PRO A 78 -14.49 -12.68 0.01
CA PRO A 78 -15.18 -13.72 -0.74
C PRO A 78 -14.29 -14.95 -0.95
N ASN A 79 -14.91 -16.12 -0.98
CA ASN A 79 -14.28 -17.35 -1.45
C ASN A 79 -14.27 -17.42 -2.97
N ASN A 80 -13.19 -17.92 -3.56
CA ASN A 80 -13.03 -18.12 -5.01
C ASN A 80 -13.19 -16.84 -5.84
N TYR A 81 -12.88 -15.69 -5.26
CA TYR A 81 -12.80 -14.42 -5.97
C TYR A 81 -11.51 -14.36 -6.77
N GLU A 82 -11.59 -13.93 -8.01
CA GLU A 82 -10.46 -13.87 -8.94
C GLU A 82 -10.49 -12.55 -9.71
N ILE A 83 -9.37 -11.84 -9.71
CA ILE A 83 -9.18 -10.61 -10.47
C ILE A 83 -7.91 -10.69 -11.31
N LYS A 84 -7.88 -9.93 -12.40
CA LYS A 84 -6.71 -9.70 -13.23
C LYS A 84 -6.30 -8.23 -13.15
N THR A 85 -5.02 -7.94 -12.98
CA THR A 85 -4.49 -6.57 -12.91
C THR A 85 -3.04 -6.52 -13.35
N ASN A 86 -2.48 -5.31 -13.49
CA ASN A 86 -1.05 -5.12 -13.74
C ASN A 86 -0.33 -4.79 -12.42
N LEU A 87 0.69 -5.57 -12.08
CA LEU A 87 1.58 -5.30 -10.94
C LEU A 87 3.03 -5.46 -11.41
N ALA A 88 3.85 -4.45 -11.16
CA ALA A 88 5.28 -4.44 -11.55
C ALA A 88 5.49 -4.74 -13.05
N GLY A 89 4.63 -4.21 -13.93
CA GLY A 89 4.69 -4.45 -15.36
C GLY A 89 4.10 -5.78 -15.81
N LEU A 90 3.88 -6.73 -14.89
CA LEU A 90 3.34 -8.04 -15.19
C LEU A 90 1.81 -8.06 -15.09
N THR A 91 1.21 -8.79 -16.02
CA THR A 91 -0.20 -9.16 -15.92
C THR A 91 -0.35 -10.31 -14.93
N VAL A 92 -1.00 -10.05 -13.81
CA VAL A 92 -1.18 -11.02 -12.73
C VAL A 92 -2.65 -11.37 -12.53
N ARG A 93 -2.91 -12.58 -12.02
CA ARG A 93 -4.19 -13.00 -11.48
C ARG A 93 -4.09 -13.15 -9.97
N CYS A 94 -4.95 -12.46 -9.24
CA CYS A 94 -5.04 -12.58 -7.79
C CYS A 94 -6.29 -13.39 -7.43
N LYS A 95 -6.14 -14.36 -6.54
CA LYS A 95 -7.23 -15.24 -6.11
C LYS A 95 -7.29 -15.32 -4.58
N THR A 96 -8.51 -15.38 -4.04
CA THR A 96 -8.77 -15.81 -2.66
C THR A 96 -9.45 -17.17 -2.66
N GLN A 97 -9.02 -18.07 -1.79
CA GLN A 97 -9.64 -19.39 -1.65
C GLN A 97 -9.62 -19.83 -0.19
N TYR A 98 -10.78 -20.11 0.36
CA TYR A 98 -10.92 -20.70 1.68
C TYR A 98 -10.47 -22.17 1.68
N GLN A 99 -9.75 -22.53 2.72
CA GLN A 99 -9.33 -23.90 3.04
C GLN A 99 -10.27 -24.49 4.09
N GLN A 100 -10.22 -25.81 4.27
CA GLN A 100 -11.12 -26.56 5.18
C GLN A 100 -11.09 -26.03 6.63
N ALA A 101 -9.97 -25.48 7.10
CA ALA A 101 -9.83 -24.91 8.44
C ALA A 101 -10.31 -23.44 8.56
N GLY A 102 -11.02 -22.90 7.56
CA GLY A 102 -11.47 -21.50 7.54
C GLY A 102 -10.35 -20.47 7.26
N ASN A 103 -9.12 -20.93 7.03
CA ASN A 103 -8.02 -20.10 6.57
C ASN A 103 -8.20 -19.72 5.11
N ILE A 104 -7.75 -18.51 4.75
CA ILE A 104 -7.82 -18.04 3.36
C ILE A 104 -6.43 -18.19 2.78
N ASN A 105 -6.32 -18.92 1.68
CA ASN A 105 -5.16 -18.88 0.82
C ASN A 105 -5.29 -17.71 -0.17
N TYR A 106 -4.29 -16.84 -0.16
CA TYR A 106 -4.15 -15.74 -1.12
C TYR A 106 -3.11 -16.15 -2.15
N THR A 107 -3.46 -16.10 -3.43
CA THR A 107 -2.57 -16.52 -4.52
C THR A 107 -2.41 -15.38 -5.51
N ILE A 108 -1.18 -15.16 -5.97
CA ILE A 108 -0.87 -14.30 -7.12
C ILE A 108 -0.20 -15.20 -8.16
N SER A 109 -0.77 -15.30 -9.35
CA SER A 109 -0.19 -16.04 -10.46
C SER A 109 0.11 -15.14 -11.65
N TRP A 110 1.18 -15.44 -12.37
CA TRP A 110 1.65 -14.70 -13.53
C TRP A 110 2.34 -15.63 -14.52
N ILE A 111 2.57 -15.12 -15.72
CA ILE A 111 3.36 -15.80 -16.74
C ILE A 111 4.80 -15.29 -16.62
N ASN A 112 5.77 -16.19 -16.47
CA ASN A 112 7.18 -15.82 -16.42
C ASN A 112 7.76 -15.56 -17.82
N SER A 113 9.04 -15.18 -17.89
CA SER A 113 9.75 -14.92 -19.16
C SER A 113 9.79 -16.14 -20.10
N TYR A 114 9.66 -17.35 -19.56
CA TYR A 114 9.63 -18.60 -20.32
C TYR A 114 8.23 -19.00 -20.80
N GLY A 115 7.21 -18.16 -20.58
CA GLY A 115 5.81 -18.46 -20.94
C GLY A 115 5.09 -19.40 -19.97
N ASN A 116 5.75 -19.83 -18.89
CA ASN A 116 5.17 -20.73 -17.90
C ASN A 116 4.34 -19.96 -16.86
N THR A 117 3.19 -20.52 -16.49
CA THR A 117 2.40 -19.98 -15.37
C THR A 117 3.04 -20.38 -14.05
N VAL A 118 3.41 -19.38 -13.26
CA VAL A 118 3.99 -19.51 -11.91
C VAL A 118 3.12 -18.77 -10.91
N SER A 119 3.26 -19.09 -9.63
CA SER A 119 2.47 -18.45 -8.58
C SER A 119 3.18 -18.38 -7.23
N SER A 120 2.82 -17.36 -6.45
CA SER A 120 3.14 -17.26 -5.03
C SER A 120 1.84 -17.36 -4.23
N ASP A 121 1.90 -17.99 -3.07
CA ASP A 121 0.77 -18.14 -2.16
C ASP A 121 1.12 -17.76 -0.71
N SER A 122 0.10 -17.41 0.06
CA SER A 122 0.20 -17.18 1.51
C SER A 122 -1.14 -17.39 2.17
N THR A 123 -1.13 -18.04 3.34
CA THR A 123 -2.29 -18.15 4.23
C THR A 123 -2.35 -17.03 5.27
N ILE A 124 -1.32 -16.17 5.34
CA ILE A 124 -1.19 -15.12 6.36
C ILE A 124 -2.01 -13.89 5.98
N SER A 125 -1.79 -13.32 4.79
CA SER A 125 -2.53 -12.14 4.30
C SER A 125 -2.26 -11.85 2.83
N ALA A 126 -3.15 -11.07 2.20
CA ALA A 126 -2.95 -10.51 0.86
C ALA A 126 -1.65 -9.68 0.73
N SER A 127 -1.30 -8.92 1.77
CA SER A 127 -0.04 -8.16 1.79
C SER A 127 1.19 -9.07 1.85
N ASN A 128 1.10 -10.21 2.55
CA ASN A 128 2.21 -11.16 2.64
C ASN A 128 2.46 -11.85 1.30
N VAL A 129 1.43 -12.31 0.59
CA VAL A 129 1.62 -12.86 -0.77
C VAL A 129 2.14 -11.80 -1.73
N GLY A 130 1.71 -10.54 -1.61
CA GLY A 130 2.25 -9.44 -2.41
C GLY A 130 3.75 -9.23 -2.20
N VAL A 131 4.24 -9.36 -0.96
CA VAL A 131 5.67 -9.33 -0.67
C VAL A 131 6.39 -10.53 -1.28
N LYS A 132 5.85 -11.75 -1.13
CA LYS A 132 6.45 -12.96 -1.73
C LYS A 132 6.57 -12.83 -3.26
N PHE A 133 5.49 -12.41 -3.92
CA PHE A 133 5.47 -12.14 -5.36
C PHE A 133 6.60 -11.18 -5.78
N LEU A 134 6.75 -10.05 -5.09
CA LEU A 134 7.81 -9.09 -5.40
C LEU A 134 9.22 -9.68 -5.21
N MET A 135 9.40 -10.54 -4.21
CA MET A 135 10.67 -11.25 -4.02
C MET A 135 10.93 -12.27 -5.14
N ASP A 136 9.91 -13.00 -5.57
CA ASP A 136 10.02 -14.01 -6.61
C ASP A 136 10.37 -13.39 -7.96
N ILE A 137 9.74 -12.27 -8.34
CA ILE A 137 10.09 -11.57 -9.59
C ILE A 137 11.49 -10.92 -9.51
N SER A 138 11.90 -10.41 -8.34
CA SER A 138 13.25 -9.83 -8.18
C SER A 138 14.35 -10.88 -8.31
N ARG A 139 14.07 -12.13 -7.92
CA ARG A 139 15.01 -13.26 -8.07
C ARG A 139 15.11 -13.75 -9.52
N MET A 140 14.03 -13.61 -10.30
CA MET A 140 14.03 -13.98 -11.72
C MET A 140 14.90 -13.03 -12.57
N GLU A 141 15.03 -11.77 -12.16
CA GLU A 141 15.83 -10.75 -12.89
C GLU A 141 17.33 -10.77 -12.54
N ALA A 142 17.76 -11.53 -11.53
CA ALA A 142 19.16 -11.59 -11.08
C ALA A 142 19.74 -13.00 -11.18
N PRO A 143 20.37 -13.41 -12.31
CA PRO A 143 20.98 -14.73 -12.43
C PRO A 143 22.24 -14.90 -11.57
N ASN A 144 22.87 -13.82 -11.11
CA ASN A 144 24.07 -13.87 -10.27
C ASN A 144 24.11 -12.65 -9.36
N HIS A 145 24.71 -12.81 -8.17
CA HIS A 145 24.76 -11.89 -7.03
C HIS A 145 23.62 -12.07 -6.01
N GLY A 146 23.84 -13.03 -5.11
CA GLY A 146 23.09 -13.15 -3.86
C GLY A 146 23.20 -11.87 -3.03
N LYS A 147 22.17 -11.04 -3.08
CA LYS A 147 21.67 -10.19 -1.98
C LYS A 147 20.31 -9.59 -2.40
N HIS A 148 19.42 -9.53 -1.43
CA HIS A 148 17.96 -9.52 -1.57
C HIS A 148 17.43 -8.08 -1.77
N PRO A 149 17.03 -7.65 -2.99
CA PRO A 149 16.74 -6.23 -3.25
C PRO A 149 15.55 -5.70 -2.43
N TYR A 150 14.53 -6.53 -2.21
CA TYR A 150 13.29 -6.07 -1.58
C TYR A 150 13.36 -5.98 -0.05
N ILE A 151 14.09 -6.90 0.62
CA ILE A 151 14.34 -6.81 2.07
C ILE A 151 15.17 -5.57 2.35
N GLU A 152 16.17 -5.30 1.52
CA GLU A 152 17.05 -4.14 1.63
C GLU A 152 16.30 -2.83 1.38
N LEU A 153 15.38 -2.78 0.41
CA LEU A 153 14.51 -1.61 0.19
C LEU A 153 13.60 -1.32 1.39
N LYS A 154 12.99 -2.35 1.99
CA LYS A 154 12.13 -2.17 3.17
C LYS A 154 12.95 -1.72 4.38
N PHE A 155 14.12 -2.32 4.59
CA PHE A 155 15.07 -1.96 5.64
C PHE A 155 15.58 -0.52 5.47
N ASN A 156 15.97 -0.13 4.26
CA ASN A 156 16.42 1.23 3.95
C ASN A 156 15.30 2.26 4.10
N SER A 157 14.05 1.93 3.73
CA SER A 157 12.92 2.85 3.96
C SER A 157 12.65 3.09 5.45
N GLN A 158 12.75 2.03 6.28
CA GLN A 158 12.57 2.13 7.73
C GLN A 158 13.73 2.87 8.39
N LYS A 159 14.98 2.60 7.96
CA LYS A 159 16.18 3.32 8.39
C LYS A 159 16.07 4.81 8.07
N LYS A 160 15.71 5.17 6.82
CA LYS A 160 15.48 6.57 6.41
C LYS A 160 14.37 7.24 7.23
N LYS A 161 13.28 6.53 7.53
CA LYS A 161 12.19 7.05 8.39
C LYS A 161 12.66 7.33 9.82
N ARG A 162 13.43 6.41 10.41
CA ARG A 162 14.00 6.58 11.77
C ARG A 162 14.98 7.74 11.83
N ILE A 163 15.86 7.87 10.85
CA ILE A 163 16.80 9.00 10.72
C ILE A 163 16.04 10.33 10.64
N LYS A 164 14.96 10.38 9.84
CA LYS A 164 14.11 11.59 9.75
C LYS A 164 13.42 11.94 11.07
N LEU A 165 12.97 10.94 11.84
CA LEU A 165 12.40 11.18 13.16
C LEU A 165 13.44 11.74 14.12
N ALA A 166 14.61 11.10 14.20
CA ALA A 166 15.72 11.55 15.04
C ALA A 166 16.16 12.99 14.71
N ALA A 167 16.20 13.34 13.42
CA ALA A 167 16.46 14.72 13.02
C ALA A 167 15.40 15.68 13.58
N LYS A 168 14.12 15.35 13.44
CA LYS A 168 13.03 16.19 13.97
C LYS A 168 13.15 16.38 15.49
N ASP A 169 13.46 15.33 16.23
CA ASP A 169 13.60 15.38 17.68
C ASP A 169 14.79 16.25 18.11
N LEU A 170 15.94 16.13 17.42
CA LEU A 170 17.11 16.99 17.64
C LEU A 170 16.80 18.46 17.37
N ASN A 171 16.03 18.77 16.32
CA ASN A 171 15.64 20.14 16.02
C ASN A 171 14.75 20.75 17.11
N ILE A 172 13.85 19.95 17.70
CA ILE A 172 13.00 20.39 18.82
C ILE A 172 13.85 20.65 20.07
N GLN A 173 14.71 19.70 20.44
CA GLN A 173 15.57 19.84 21.63
C GLN A 173 16.56 21.01 21.51
N THR A 174 17.12 21.24 20.32
CA THR A 174 18.03 22.39 20.10
C THR A 174 17.30 23.72 20.14
N ALA A 175 16.08 23.81 19.60
CA ALA A 175 15.27 25.01 19.74
C ALA A 175 14.93 25.33 21.21
N GLU A 176 14.61 24.31 22.01
CA GLU A 176 14.36 24.47 23.45
C GLU A 176 15.63 24.90 24.21
N LEU A 177 16.78 24.32 23.88
CA LEU A 177 18.08 24.70 24.45
C LEU A 177 18.44 26.16 24.12
N PHE A 178 18.19 26.62 22.90
CA PHE A 178 18.43 28.02 22.52
C PHE A 178 17.57 28.99 23.31
N CYS A 179 16.28 28.68 23.51
CA CYS A 179 15.40 29.47 24.36
C CYS A 179 15.89 29.52 25.82
N ASN A 180 16.24 28.36 26.39
CA ASN A 180 16.68 28.27 27.79
C ASN A 180 17.99 29.01 28.07
N HIS A 181 18.86 29.15 27.06
CA HIS A 181 20.13 29.86 27.16
C HIS A 181 20.13 31.26 26.54
N GLN A 182 18.95 31.85 26.32
CA GLN A 182 18.79 33.23 25.84
C GLN A 182 19.44 33.51 24.47
N PHE A 183 19.58 32.49 23.62
CA PHE A 183 19.93 32.66 22.20
C PHE A 183 18.72 33.12 21.38
N VAL A 184 18.01 34.13 21.88
CA VAL A 184 16.80 34.70 21.30
C VAL A 184 16.93 36.22 21.17
N ASN A 185 16.26 36.81 20.19
CA ASN A 185 16.19 38.26 20.05
C ASN A 185 15.17 38.86 21.04
N LEU A 186 15.04 40.19 21.03
CA LEU A 186 14.08 40.94 21.86
C LEU A 186 12.60 40.56 21.63
N LEU A 187 12.31 39.86 20.53
CA LEU A 187 10.97 39.36 20.18
C LEU A 187 10.78 37.87 20.57
N GLY A 188 11.78 37.23 21.19
CA GLY A 188 11.74 35.83 21.59
C GLY A 188 12.05 34.83 20.47
N ASN A 189 12.49 35.29 19.30
CA ASN A 189 12.86 34.43 18.17
C ASN A 189 14.32 33.97 18.31
N ASN A 190 14.59 32.67 18.08
CA ASN A 190 15.93 32.12 18.07
C ASN A 190 16.85 32.87 17.07
N ILE A 191 17.99 33.37 17.55
CA ILE A 191 19.03 34.00 16.71
C ILE A 191 20.09 33.00 16.25
N VAL A 192 20.08 31.79 16.82
CA VAL A 192 20.95 30.67 16.43
C VAL A 192 20.09 29.57 15.79
N ARG A 193 20.61 28.92 14.75
CA ARG A 193 19.94 27.83 14.05
C ARG A 193 20.89 26.65 13.85
N LEU A 194 20.37 25.43 14.02
CA LEU A 194 21.06 24.22 13.62
C LEU A 194 20.89 24.02 12.10
N GLU A 195 21.97 24.17 11.33
CA GLU A 195 21.94 23.99 9.86
C GLU A 195 22.17 22.53 9.45
N SER A 196 23.14 21.86 10.08
CA SER A 196 23.42 20.45 9.85
C SER A 196 23.96 19.76 11.10
N ALA A 197 23.76 18.45 11.20
CA ALA A 197 24.39 17.60 12.20
C ALA A 197 25.03 16.38 11.54
N LYS A 198 26.29 16.07 11.86
CA LYS A 198 26.99 14.88 11.37
C LYS A 198 26.92 13.77 12.41
N LEU A 199 26.50 12.59 11.97
CA LEU A 199 26.43 11.37 12.77
C LEU A 199 27.34 10.32 12.15
N LYS A 200 28.26 9.77 12.95
CA LYS A 200 29.07 8.64 12.54
C LYS A 200 28.44 7.36 13.05
N ILE A 201 27.98 6.50 12.13
CA ILE A 201 27.42 5.19 12.47
C ILE A 201 28.31 4.12 11.85
N ALA A 202 28.98 3.33 12.69
CA ALA A 202 30.09 2.47 12.29
C ALA A 202 31.15 3.27 11.51
N ASN A 203 31.35 2.96 10.22
CA ASN A 203 32.32 3.64 9.34
C ASN A 203 31.66 4.55 8.29
N THR A 204 30.41 4.96 8.50
CA THR A 204 29.70 5.85 7.58
C THR A 204 29.34 7.15 8.27
N ASP A 205 29.74 8.26 7.65
CA ASP A 205 29.33 9.60 8.05
C ASP A 205 27.98 9.92 7.38
N ILE A 206 27.00 10.27 8.20
CA ILE A 206 25.67 10.68 7.78
C ILE A 206 25.50 12.15 8.15
N THR A 207 25.27 12.99 7.16
CA THR A 207 24.94 14.40 7.38
C THR A 207 23.42 14.55 7.39
N LEU A 208 22.89 15.14 8.45
CA LEU A 208 21.49 15.54 8.57
C LEU A 208 21.37 17.01 8.22
N ASP A 209 20.87 17.32 7.04
CA ASP A 209 20.64 18.70 6.60
C ASP A 209 19.24 19.16 7.01
N TYR A 210 19.18 20.24 7.79
CA TYR A 210 17.93 20.83 8.25
C TYR A 210 17.49 21.94 7.29
N GLN A 211 17.15 21.54 6.06
CA GLN A 211 16.55 22.44 5.07
C GLN A 211 15.09 22.73 5.45
N LEU A 212 14.80 23.99 5.80
CA LEU A 212 13.43 24.48 5.91
C LEU A 212 12.88 24.61 4.49
N LYS A 213 11.76 23.93 4.21
CA LYS A 213 10.83 24.46 3.21
C LYS A 213 10.34 25.79 3.78
N ASN A 214 10.74 26.89 3.16
CA ASN A 214 10.00 28.13 3.27
C ASN A 214 8.66 27.88 2.58
N GLU A 215 7.64 27.52 3.36
CA GLU A 215 6.25 27.63 2.92
C GLU A 215 5.90 29.12 3.08
N ASN A 216 5.78 29.80 1.94
CA ASN A 216 5.24 31.16 1.84
C ASN A 216 3.77 31.19 2.25
#